data_AF-A0A7W8HG87-F1
#
_entry.id   AF-A0A7W8HG87-F1
#
_cell.length_a   1.000
_cell.length_b   1.000
_cell.length_c   1.000
_cell.angle_alpha   90.00
_cell.angle_beta   90.00
_cell.angle_gamma   90.00
#
_symmetry.space_group_name_H-M   'P 1'
#
loop_
_entity.id
_entity.type
_entity.pdbx_description
1 polymer ?
#
loop_
_entity_poly.entity_id
_entity_poly.type
_entity_poly.pdbx_seq_one_letter_code
_entity_poly.pdbx_strand_id
1 'polypeptide(L)' 'MYCALCGRPMEQAAVLIGTMPVGPKCAQRAGLMPLAQRKSGLVFPVLRRKVVKPQQPQTLDMFPEAAA' A
#
# COMPACT_ATOMS: atom_id res chain seq x y z
N MET A 1 1.06 1.94 10.57
CA MET A 1 1.33 0.54 10.97
C MET A 1 2.79 0.19 10.62
N TYR A 2 3.36 -0.92 11.10
CA TYR A 2 4.72 -1.35 10.76
C TYR A 2 4.75 -2.69 10.03
N CYS A 3 5.65 -2.88 9.08
CA CYS A 3 5.82 -4.16 8.38
C CYS A 3 6.48 -5.21 9.28
N ALA A 4 5.86 -6.37 9.46
CA ALA A 4 6.37 -7.46 10.30
C ALA A 4 7.71 -8.06 9.83
N LEU A 5 8.07 -7.89 8.55
CA LEU A 5 9.33 -8.42 8.00
C LEU A 5 10.51 -7.45 8.09
N CYS A 6 10.27 -6.15 7.93
CA CYS A 6 11.35 -5.15 7.83
C CYS A 6 11.23 -3.98 8.81
N GLY A 7 10.19 -3.95 9.64
CA GLY A 7 9.95 -2.91 10.64
C GLY A 7 9.63 -1.52 10.07
N ARG A 8 9.52 -1.36 8.74
CA ARG A 8 9.27 -0.03 8.15
C ARG A 8 7.83 0.45 8.39
N PRO A 9 7.63 1.76 8.67
CA PRO A 9 6.29 2.32 8.77
C PRO A 9 5.61 2.27 7.40
N MET A 10 4.32 1.95 7.40
CA MET A 10 3.47 1.92 6.22
C MET A 10 2.03 2.31 6.56
N GLU A 11 1.39 2.94 5.57
CA GLU A 11 -0.03 3.33 5.60
C GLU A 11 -0.95 2.14 5.39
N GLN A 12 -0.62 1.25 4.45
CA GLN A 12 -1.43 0.09 4.09
C GLN A 12 -0.56 -1.17 3.93
N ALA A 13 -1.00 -2.27 4.55
CA ALA A 13 -0.43 -3.59 4.30
C ALA A 13 -0.88 -4.12 2.93
N ALA A 14 -0.05 -4.95 2.31
CA ALA A 14 -0.41 -5.68 1.09
C ALA A 14 -0.98 -7.07 1.42
N VAL A 15 -0.41 -7.71 2.44
CA VAL A 15 -0.74 -9.06 2.87
C VAL A 15 -0.71 -9.12 4.39
N LEU A 16 -1.57 -9.94 4.99
CA LEU A 16 -1.55 -10.30 6.40
C LEU A 16 -1.09 -11.75 6.53
N ILE A 17 -0.15 -12.02 7.44
CA ILE A 17 0.18 -13.38 7.88
C ILE A 17 -0.46 -13.56 9.25
N GLY A 18 -1.61 -14.23 9.33
CA GLY A 18 -2.46 -14.21 10.51
C GLY A 18 -2.90 -12.77 10.82
N THR A 19 -2.45 -12.25 11.96
CA THR A 19 -2.70 -10.86 12.40
C THR A 19 -1.55 -9.90 12.08
N MET A 20 -0.43 -10.41 11.52
CA MET A 20 0.78 -9.62 11.28
C MET A 20 0.76 -8.96 9.89
N PRO A 21 0.90 -7.63 9.81
CA PRO A 21 0.86 -6.91 8.54
C PRO A 21 2.20 -6.90 7.82
N VAL A 22 2.16 -7.19 6.52
CA VAL A 22 3.34 -7.18 5.63
C VAL A 22 3.16 -6.17 4.51
N GLY A 23 4.16 -5.32 4.34
CA GLY A 23 4.17 -4.27 3.33
C GLY A 23 4.38 -4.80 1.91
N PRO A 24 4.10 -3.98 0.89
CA PRO A 24 4.10 -4.39 -0.51
C PRO A 24 5.47 -4.88 -1.00
N LYS A 25 6.55 -4.16 -0.66
CA LYS A 25 7.91 -4.53 -1.09
C LYS A 25 8.35 -5.87 -0.48
N CYS A 26 8.04 -6.09 0.80
CA CYS A 26 8.41 -7.33 1.49
C CYS A 26 7.54 -8.50 1.04
N ALA A 27 6.23 -8.28 0.84
CA ALA A 27 5.32 -9.30 0.32
C ALA A 27 5.72 -9.76 -1.09
N GLN A 28 6.20 -8.86 -1.95
CA GLN A 28 6.70 -9.20 -3.28
C GLN A 28 8.01 -9.99 -3.21
N ARG A 29 8.98 -9.57 -2.39
CA ARG A 29 10.26 -10.27 -2.22
C ARG A 29 10.12 -11.67 -1.60
N ALA A 30 9.19 -11.81 -0.66
CA ALA A 30 8.94 -13.08 0.03
C ALA A 30 7.96 -14.00 -0.73
N GLY A 31 7.48 -13.61 -1.92
CA GLY A 31 6.53 -14.43 -2.68
C GLY A 31 5.17 -14.61 -2.00
N LEU A 32 4.79 -13.72 -1.09
CA LEU A 32 3.55 -13.83 -0.31
C LEU A 32 2.31 -13.36 -1.09
N MET A 33 2.48 -12.54 -2.13
CA MET A 33 1.36 -12.08 -2.98
C MET A 33 0.64 -13.23 -3.71
N PRO A 34 1.32 -14.16 -4.40
CA PRO A 34 0.63 -15.30 -5.03
C PRO A 34 0.01 -16.25 -4.00
N LEU A 35 0.61 -16.40 -2.81
CA LEU A 35 0.03 -17.19 -1.72
C LEU A 35 -1.25 -16.57 -1.18
N ALA A 36 -1.26 -15.24 -1.00
CA ALA A 36 -2.44 -14.49 -0.59
C ALA A 36 -3.59 -14.62 -1.60
N GLN A 37 -3.29 -14.65 -2.91
CA GLN A 37 -4.31 -14.83 -3.95
C GLN A 37 -4.96 -16.22 -3.92
N ARG A 38 -4.20 -17.25 -3.58
CA ARG A 38 -4.70 -18.63 -3.45
C ARG A 38 -5.60 -18.85 -2.23
N LYS A 39 -5.65 -17.87 -1.31
CA LYS A 39 -6.43 -17.93 -0.05
C LYS A 39 -6.17 -19.21 0.76
N SER A 40 -4.98 -19.79 0.64
CA SER A 40 -4.62 -21.03 1.32
C SER A 40 -3.71 -20.74 2.51
N GLY A 41 -4.10 -21.22 3.69
CA GLY A 41 -3.31 -21.08 4.92
C GLY A 41 -3.49 -19.72 5.62
N LEU A 42 -2.46 -19.27 6.33
CA LEU A 42 -2.49 -18.08 7.18
C LEU A 42 -2.23 -16.77 6.42
N VAL A 43 -2.11 -16.80 5.09
CA VAL A 43 -1.71 -15.64 4.28
C VAL A 43 -2.93 -15.05 3.57
N PHE A 44 -3.32 -13.84 3.97
CA PHE A 44 -4.53 -13.17 3.50
C PHE A 44 -4.22 -11.89 2.71
N PRO A 45 -4.88 -11.65 1.58
CA PRO A 45 -4.70 -10.40 0.83
C PRO A 45 -5.45 -9.27 1.55
N VAL A 46 -4.84 -8.09 1.62
CA VAL A 46 -5.50 -6.88 2.13
C VAL A 46 -6.05 -6.09 0.95
N LEU A 47 -7.34 -5.78 0.98
CA LEU A 47 -7.96 -4.89 -0.01
C LEU A 47 -7.38 -3.48 0.16
N ARG A 48 -6.56 -3.05 -0.80
CA ARG A 48 -6.02 -1.68 -0.81
C ARG A 48 -7.16 -0.70 -1.04
N ARG A 49 -7.37 0.21 -0.09
CA ARG A 49 -8.25 1.36 -0.30
C ARG A 49 -7.56 2.33 -1.24
N LYS A 50 -8.21 2.67 -2.36
CA LYS A 50 -7.78 3.80 -3.20
C LYS A 50 -7.88 5.06 -2.35
N VAL A 51 -6.74 5.66 -2.05
CA VAL A 51 -6.70 7.00 -1.47
C VAL A 51 -7.07 7.97 -2.58
N VAL A 52 -8.28 8.53 -2.51
CA VAL A 52 -8.69 9.62 -3.40
C VAL A 52 -7.89 10.83 -2.97
N LYS A 53 -6.88 11.23 -3.76
CA LYS A 53 -6.23 12.51 -3.55
C LYS A 53 -7.23 13.60 -3.91
N PRO A 54 -7.58 14.53 -2.99
CA PRO A 54 -8.41 15.66 -3.37
C PRO A 54 -7.67 16.46 -4.43
N GLN A 55 -8.30 16.65 -5.59
CA GLN A 55 -7.80 17.56 -6.60
C GLN A 55 -7.96 18.97 -6.03
N GLN A 56 -6.86 19.67 -5.79
CA GLN A 56 -6.87 21.04 -5.32
C GLN A 56 -6.83 21.95 -6.55
N PRO A 57 -7.97 22.43 -7.07
CA PRO A 57 -7.98 23.26 -8.28
C PRO A 57 -7.19 24.56 -8.07
N GLN A 58 -7.25 25.11 -6.85
CA GLN A 58 -6.68 26.39 -6.48
C GLN A 58 -5.14 26.45 -6.54
N THR A 59 -4.43 25.31 -6.56
CA THR A 59 -2.95 25.34 -6.58
C THR A 59 -2.37 25.66 -7.94
N LEU A 60 -3.08 25.45 -9.05
CA LEU A 60 -2.56 25.79 -10.38
C LEU A 60 -2.77 27.26 -10.72
N ASP A 61 -3.89 27.83 -10.28
CA ASP A 61 -4.26 29.23 -10.53
C ASP A 61 -3.33 30.24 -9.83
N MET A 62 -2.54 29.80 -8.85
CA MET A 62 -1.60 30.65 -8.10
C MET A 62 -0.21 30.77 -8.74
N PHE A 63 0.09 30.00 -9.79
CA PHE A 63 1.39 30.02 -10.48
C PHE A 63 1.19 30.33 -11.97
N PRO A 64 0.98 31.61 -12.35
CA PRO A 64 0.72 32.02 -13.74
C PRO A 64 1.88 31.72 -14.71
N GLU A 65 3.08 31.39 -14.21
CA GLU A 65 4.27 31.07 -15.01
C GLU A 65 4.32 29.61 -15.48
N ALA A 66 3.46 28.72 -14.98
CA ALA A 66 3.49 27.28 -15.28
C ALA A 66 2.60 26.86 -16.49
N ALA A 67 1.93 27.81 -17.13
CA ALA A 67 0.98 27.57 -18.23
C ALA A 67 1.49 27.99 -19.62
N ALA A 68 2.76 28.41 -19.73
CA ALA A 68 3.42 28.79 -20.99
C ALA A 68 4.23 27.63 -21.59
#